data_AF-A0A5T0K4F3-F1
#
_entry.id   AF-A0A5T0K4F3-F1
#
_cell.length_a   1.000
_cell.length_b   1.000
_cell.length_c   1.000
_cell.angle_alpha   90.00
_cell.angle_beta   90.00
_cell.angle_gamma   90.00
#
_symmetry.space_group_name_H-M   'P 1'
#
loop_
_entity.id
_entity.type
_entity.pdbx_description
1 polymer ?
#
loop_
_entity_poly.entity_id
_entity_poly.type
_entity_poly.pdbx_seq_one_letter_code
_entity_poly.pdbx_strand_id
1 'polypeptide(L)' 'MGFKKLSSEAPKNENDFVNSARGETSTAKTSNAKRNKKLMINFTEEEYQILNQEANSIGLSLNSYVRFKIFRKE' A
#
# COMPACT_ATOMS: atom_id res chain seq x y z
N MET A 1 0.83 -35.35 2.94
CA MET A 1 1.46 -34.12 3.48
C MET A 1 2.75 -33.88 2.71
N GLY A 2 2.74 -32.95 1.76
CA GLY A 2 3.86 -32.73 0.84
C GLY A 2 4.88 -31.75 1.43
N PHE A 3 6.07 -32.22 1.78
CA PHE A 3 7.21 -31.37 2.11
C PHE A 3 7.62 -30.58 0.87
N LYS A 4 7.56 -29.24 0.94
CA LYS A 4 8.16 -28.37 -0.08
C LYS A 4 9.68 -28.46 0.02
N LYS A 5 10.33 -28.92 -1.05
CA LYS A 5 11.79 -28.85 -1.21
C LYS A 5 12.19 -27.37 -1.25
N LEU A 6 12.96 -26.94 -0.26
CA LEU A 6 13.62 -25.63 -0.26
C LEU A 6 14.65 -25.64 -1.39
N SER A 7 14.52 -24.70 -2.31
CA SER A 7 15.48 -24.43 -3.36
C SER A 7 16.87 -24.20 -2.76
N SER A 8 17.86 -24.88 -3.31
CA SER A 8 19.26 -24.88 -2.92
C SER A 8 19.98 -23.59 -3.34
N GLU A 9 19.63 -22.45 -2.75
CA GLU A 9 20.47 -21.26 -2.81
C GLU A 9 21.05 -21.02 -1.43
N ALA A 10 22.37 -21.20 -1.32
CA ALA A 10 23.10 -20.90 -0.10
C ALA A 10 22.91 -19.41 0.25
N PRO A 11 22.57 -19.08 1.51
CA PRO A 11 22.47 -17.69 1.94
C PRO A 11 23.84 -17.03 1.76
N LYS A 12 23.88 -15.94 0.99
CA LYS A 12 25.13 -15.25 0.63
C LYS A 12 25.82 -14.58 1.83
N ASN A 13 25.14 -14.47 2.97
CA ASN A 13 25.66 -13.91 4.22
C ASN A 13 25.16 -14.72 5.43
N GLU A 14 26.02 -14.96 6.42
CA GLU A 14 25.69 -15.73 7.65
C GLU A 14 24.53 -15.11 8.44
N ASN A 15 24.43 -13.78 8.43
CA ASN A 15 23.34 -13.04 9.05
C ASN A 15 21.97 -13.42 8.44
N ASP A 16 21.91 -13.73 7.14
CA ASP A 16 20.67 -14.10 6.46
C ASP A 16 20.19 -15.51 6.85
N PHE A 17 21.12 -16.42 7.17
CA PHE A 17 20.79 -17.75 7.68
C PHE A 17 20.15 -17.68 9.08
N VAL A 18 20.78 -16.93 9.98
CA VAL A 18 20.29 -16.76 11.37
C VAL A 18 18.94 -16.04 11.38
N ASN A 19 18.79 -14.98 10.58
CA ASN A 19 17.53 -14.22 10.48
C ASN A 19 16.38 -15.07 9.90
N SER A 20 16.68 -15.94 8.92
CA SER A 20 15.70 -16.88 8.36
C SER A 20 15.27 -17.94 9.38
N ALA A 21 16.21 -18.46 10.20
CA ALA A 21 15.91 -19.43 11.25
C ALA A 21 15.13 -18.84 12.42
N ARG A 22 15.32 -17.55 12.72
CA ARG A 22 14.59 -16.82 13.77
C ARG A 22 13.19 -16.38 13.34
N GLY A 23 12.84 -16.54 12.06
CA GLY A 23 11.56 -16.07 11.48
C GLY A 23 11.49 -14.55 11.27
N GLU A 24 12.59 -13.84 11.48
CA GLU A 24 12.68 -12.39 11.29
C GLU A 24 13.04 -12.09 9.83
N THR A 25 12.07 -12.24 8.94
CA THR A 25 12.16 -11.62 7.61
C THR A 25 11.87 -10.12 7.77
N SER A 26 12.85 -9.35 8.22
CA SER A 26 12.78 -7.88 8.23
C SER A 26 12.92 -7.34 6.81
N THR A 27 11.95 -7.64 5.96
CA THR A 27 11.48 -6.58 5.07
C THR A 27 10.76 -5.64 6.01
N ALA A 28 11.22 -4.40 6.15
CA ALA A 28 10.44 -3.33 6.75
C ALA A 28 9.10 -3.31 6.03
N LYS A 29 8.13 -4.08 6.55
CA LYS A 29 6.76 -4.01 6.11
C LYS A 29 6.44 -2.57 6.41
N THR A 30 6.29 -1.74 5.37
CA THR A 30 5.46 -0.55 5.50
C THR A 30 4.18 -1.11 6.09
N SER A 31 4.04 -0.98 7.41
CA SER A 31 2.94 -1.63 8.08
C SER A 31 1.71 -1.14 7.34
N ASN A 32 0.75 -2.03 7.09
CA ASN A 32 -0.56 -1.60 6.61
C ASN A 32 -1.25 -0.84 7.74
N ALA A 33 -0.61 0.23 8.24
CA ALA A 33 -1.12 1.15 9.20
C ALA A 33 -2.34 1.76 8.55
N LYS A 34 -3.50 1.42 9.12
CA LYS A 34 -4.75 2.06 8.74
C LYS A 34 -4.52 3.56 8.80
N ARG A 35 -4.80 4.25 7.70
CA ARG A 35 -4.64 5.70 7.57
C ARG A 35 -5.45 6.37 8.68
N ASN A 36 -4.75 6.92 9.66
CA ASN A 36 -5.31 7.55 10.86
C ASN A 36 -5.23 9.09 10.81
N LYS A 37 -4.48 9.65 9.86
CA LYS A 37 -4.41 11.10 9.63
C LYS A 37 -5.55 11.57 8.73
N LYS A 38 -6.25 12.64 9.13
CA LYS A 38 -7.30 13.27 8.35
C LYS A 38 -6.69 14.31 7.40
N LEU A 39 -7.13 14.28 6.15
CA LEU A 39 -6.89 15.32 5.15
C LEU A 39 -8.16 16.15 5.04
N MET A 40 -8.06 17.47 5.14
CA MET A 40 -9.19 18.39 4.95
C MET A 40 -8.86 19.30 3.77
N ILE A 41 -9.73 19.30 2.77
CA ILE A 41 -9.64 20.15 1.59
C ILE A 41 -11.01 20.79 1.43
N ASN A 42 -11.02 22.11 1.26
CA ASN A 42 -12.23 22.87 1.00
C ASN A 42 -12.40 22.98 -0.51
N PHE A 43 -13.63 22.79 -0.97
CA PHE A 43 -14.03 22.96 -2.35
C PHE A 43 -15.19 23.95 -2.40
N THR A 44 -15.26 24.69 -3.50
CA THR A 44 -16.50 25.34 -3.91
C THR A 44 -17.54 24.30 -4.34
N GLU A 45 -18.80 24.70 -4.43
CA GLU A 45 -19.88 23.79 -4.85
C GLU A 45 -19.62 23.22 -6.26
N GLU A 46 -19.17 24.06 -7.19
CA GLU A 46 -18.87 23.66 -8.58
C GLU A 46 -17.74 22.62 -8.64
N GLU A 47 -16.64 22.87 -7.93
CA GLU A 47 -15.50 21.93 -7.85
C GLU A 47 -15.93 20.58 -7.24
N TYR A 48 -16.77 20.62 -6.20
CA TYR A 48 -17.29 19.41 -5.57
C TYR A 48 -18.11 18.57 -6.54
N GLN A 49 -19.02 19.19 -7.30
CA GLN A 49 -19.85 18.50 -8.30
C GLN A 49 -19.00 17.85 -9.40
N ILE A 50 -18.01 18.57 -9.92
CA ILE A 50 -17.10 18.06 -10.95
C ILE A 50 -16.33 16.83 -10.43
N LEU A 51 -15.73 16.93 -9.24
CA LEU A 51 -14.99 15.83 -8.63
C LEU A 51 -15.88 14.63 -8.34
N ASN A 52 -17.13 14.85 -7.93
CA ASN A 52 -18.07 13.78 -7.65
C ASN A 52 -18.50 13.05 -8.94
N GLN A 53 -18.73 13.79 -10.03
CA GLN A 53 -19.02 13.18 -11.34
C GLN A 53 -17.84 12.35 -11.86
N GLU A 54 -16.61 12.88 -11.76
CA GLU A 54 -15.39 12.18 -12.19
C GLU A 54 -15.09 10.94 -11.32
N ALA A 55 -15.33 11.04 -10.01
CA ALA A 55 -15.20 9.91 -9.11
C ALA A 55 -16.19 8.78 -9.49
N ASN A 56 -17.45 9.14 -9.75
CA ASN A 56 -18.50 8.19 -10.13
C ASN A 56 -18.25 7.54 -11.49
N SER A 57 -17.71 8.27 -12.47
CA SER A 57 -17.41 7.71 -13.81
C SER A 57 -16.31 6.64 -13.75
N ILE A 58 -15.39 6.75 -12.79
CA ILE A 58 -14.29 5.79 -12.56
C ILE A 58 -14.70 4.70 -11.53
N GLY A 59 -15.91 4.79 -10.96
CA GLY A 59 -16.41 3.85 -9.95
C GLY A 59 -15.73 3.95 -8.58
N LEU A 60 -15.19 5.13 -8.25
CA LEU A 60 -14.54 5.41 -6.98
C LEU A 60 -15.40 6.32 -6.11
N SER A 61 -15.30 6.16 -4.78
CA SER A 61 -15.84 7.17 -3.87
C SER A 61 -15.01 8.45 -3.94
N LEU A 62 -15.63 9.62 -3.74
CA LEU A 62 -14.96 10.92 -3.80
C LEU A 62 -13.65 10.97 -2.99
N ASN A 63 -13.66 10.46 -1.75
CA ASN A 63 -12.47 10.44 -0.89
C ASN A 63 -11.35 9.55 -1.46
N SER A 64 -11.71 8.41 -2.06
CA SER A 64 -10.74 7.52 -2.72
C SER A 64 -10.18 8.19 -3.97
N TYR A 65 -11.05 8.85 -4.73
CA TYR A 65 -10.71 9.56 -5.96
C TYR A 65 -9.76 10.73 -5.71
N VAL A 66 -10.08 11.60 -4.74
CA VAL A 66 -9.22 12.72 -4.34
C VAL A 66 -7.83 12.23 -3.93
N ARG A 67 -7.76 11.15 -3.15
CA ARG A 67 -6.46 10.57 -2.75
C ARG A 67 -5.71 9.96 -3.92
N PHE A 68 -6.41 9.30 -4.84
CA PHE A 68 -5.81 8.79 -6.06
C PHE A 68 -5.16 9.93 -6.85
N LYS A 69 -5.87 11.04 -7.08
CA LYS A 69 -5.30 12.24 -7.72
C LYS A 69 -4.08 12.81 -6.98
N ILE A 70 -4.13 12.94 -5.65
CA ILE A 70 -3.06 13.55 -4.85
C ILE A 70 -1.79 12.69 -4.83
N PHE A 71 -1.94 11.37 -4.71
CA PHE A 71 -0.81 10.46 -4.49
C PHE A 71 -0.41 9.66 -5.73
N ARG A 72 -1.10 9.85 -6.87
CA ARG A 72 -0.68 9.27 -8.14
C ARG A 72 0.62 9.94 -8.56
N LYS A 73 1.72 9.19 -8.47
CA LYS A 73 2.97 9.55 -9.13
C LYS A 73 2.82 9.27 -10.63
N GLU A 74 3.27 10.19 -11.45
CA GLU A 74 3.50 9.97 -12.88
C GLU A 74 4.55 8.88 -13.11
#